data_AF-A0AAQ4RMW5-F1
#
_entry.id   AF-A0AAQ4RMW5-F1
#
_cell.length_a   1.000
_cell.length_b   1.000
_cell.length_c   1.000
_cell.angle_alpha   90.00
_cell.angle_beta   90.00
_cell.angle_gamma   90.00
#
_symmetry.space_group_name_H-M   'P 1'
#
loop_
_entity.id
_entity.type
_entity.pdbx_description
1 polymer ?
#
loop_
_entity_poly.entity_id
_entity_poly.type
_entity_poly.pdbx_seq_one_letter_code
_entity_poly.pdbx_strand_id
1 'polypeptide(L)'
;MSSDFEAYEQDFGTLTAEVTNKIGRIPKLSGEEKTQLVLNVDKQLEEVRELLEQMDLEAREIPIQSRAMYNSRLKSYKQEVEKLEKDFKRSRIAYSDEVRNELLGDEASSSENQRAHLLDNTEKLERSSRRLEAGYQIAVETEQVGQEILSNLNSDREKIQRARERDFPAFRVLIRAVGRARRPSLLTRSLLPLGTHSPGSLSPSHLPPPPPPTDPKSLAMLLSLFHTDRERANTGRGARLPTAPS
;
A
#
# COMPACT_ATOMS: atom_id res chain seq x y z
N MET A 1 -18.46 47.72 -5.96
CA MET A 1 -17.91 46.47 -5.42
C MET A 1 -16.65 46.21 -6.21
N SER A 2 -15.46 46.52 -5.68
CA SER A 2 -14.24 45.93 -6.27
C SER A 2 -14.35 44.44 -5.95
N SER A 3 -14.30 43.59 -6.97
CA SER A 3 -14.26 42.15 -6.73
C SER A 3 -13.00 41.83 -5.94
N ASP A 4 -13.06 40.92 -4.97
CA ASP A 4 -11.89 40.50 -4.18
C ASP A 4 -10.71 40.09 -5.07
N PHE A 5 -11.00 39.59 -6.28
CA PHE A 5 -10.04 39.40 -7.36
C PHE A 5 -9.16 40.62 -7.68
N GLU A 6 -9.73 41.82 -7.78
CA GLU A 6 -8.99 43.05 -8.13
C GLU A 6 -8.06 43.48 -6.99
N ALA A 7 -8.44 43.22 -5.74
CA ALA A 7 -7.56 43.45 -4.59
C ALA A 7 -6.36 42.50 -4.62
N TYR A 8 -6.59 41.21 -4.86
CA TYR A 8 -5.51 40.24 -5.03
C TYR A 8 -4.63 40.54 -6.27
N GLU A 9 -5.21 41.04 -7.36
CA GLU A 9 -4.47 41.47 -8.56
C GLU A 9 -3.54 42.65 -8.25
N GLN A 10 -4.00 43.60 -7.43
CA GLN A 10 -3.19 44.72 -6.98
C GLN A 10 -2.04 44.25 -6.06
N ASP A 11 -2.34 43.40 -5.08
CA ASP A 11 -1.34 42.85 -4.17
C ASP A 11 -0.29 42.02 -4.93
N PHE A 12 -0.74 41.17 -5.88
CA PHE A 12 0.13 40.43 -6.77
C PHE A 12 1.07 41.36 -7.55
N GLY A 13 0.56 42.44 -8.12
CA GLY A 13 1.36 43.41 -8.87
C GLY A 13 2.41 44.12 -8.00
N THR A 14 2.07 44.47 -6.76
CA THR A 14 3.02 45.11 -5.84
C THR A 14 4.11 44.15 -5.38
N LEU A 15 3.74 42.92 -5.02
CA LEU A 15 4.65 41.92 -4.51
C LEU A 15 5.60 41.40 -5.60
N THR A 16 5.11 41.16 -6.82
CA THR A 16 5.95 40.78 -7.96
C THR A 16 6.95 41.87 -8.34
N ALA A 17 6.57 43.14 -8.29
CA ALA A 17 7.49 44.26 -8.52
C ALA A 17 8.58 44.32 -7.43
N GLU A 18 8.23 44.09 -6.16
CA GLU A 18 9.20 44.05 -5.07
C GLU A 18 10.18 42.86 -5.23
N VAL A 19 9.66 41.67 -5.52
CA VAL A 19 10.44 40.46 -5.78
C VAL A 19 11.40 40.70 -6.95
N THR A 20 10.93 41.28 -8.06
CA THR A 20 11.76 41.61 -9.23
C THR A 20 12.93 42.52 -8.83
N ASN A 21 12.65 43.57 -8.05
CA ASN A 21 13.68 44.49 -7.56
C ASN A 21 14.70 43.80 -6.66
N LYS A 22 14.25 42.93 -5.75
CA LYS A 22 15.15 42.17 -4.87
C LYS A 22 16.00 41.17 -5.64
N ILE A 23 15.43 40.43 -6.61
CA ILE A 23 16.15 39.51 -7.50
C ILE A 23 17.28 40.24 -8.24
N GLY A 24 17.05 41.47 -8.70
CA GLY A 24 18.08 42.30 -9.35
C GLY A 24 19.17 42.82 -8.40
N ARG A 25 18.92 42.82 -7.08
CA ARG A 25 19.90 43.21 -6.05
C ARG A 25 20.73 42.03 -5.54
N ILE A 26 20.21 40.80 -5.57
CA ILE A 26 20.92 39.60 -5.11
C ILE A 26 22.35 39.48 -5.69
N PRO A 27 22.61 39.68 -7.00
CA PRO A 27 23.96 39.57 -7.55
C PRO A 27 24.92 40.67 -7.08
N LYS A 28 24.42 41.78 -6.54
CA LYS A 28 25.23 42.94 -6.11
C LYS A 28 25.63 42.88 -4.64
N LEU A 29 25.06 41.95 -3.88
CA LEU A 29 25.35 41.76 -2.45
C LEU A 29 26.30 40.57 -2.28
N SER A 30 26.88 40.44 -1.08
CA SER A 30 27.73 39.30 -0.69
C SER A 30 27.52 38.95 0.78
N GLY A 31 27.97 37.76 1.19
CA GLY A 31 27.93 37.31 2.59
C GLY A 31 26.52 37.12 3.17
N GLU A 32 26.35 37.50 4.44
CA GLU A 32 25.14 37.29 5.24
C GLU A 32 23.93 38.08 4.71
N GLU A 33 24.15 39.34 4.26
CA GLU A 33 23.09 40.20 3.72
C GLU A 33 22.44 39.60 2.47
N LYS A 34 23.24 38.95 1.61
CA LYS A 34 22.74 38.22 0.43
C LYS A 34 21.96 36.99 0.83
N THR A 35 22.42 36.24 1.82
CA THR A 35 21.74 35.04 2.32
C THR A 35 20.36 35.39 2.88
N GLN A 36 20.27 36.45 3.69
CA GLN A 36 19.01 36.95 4.21
C GLN A 36 18.08 37.46 3.10
N LEU A 37 18.61 38.16 2.09
CA LEU A 37 17.81 38.62 0.96
C LEU A 37 17.28 37.45 0.12
N VAL A 38 18.08 36.41 -0.11
CA VAL A 38 17.66 35.19 -0.81
C VAL A 38 16.51 34.52 -0.06
N LEU A 39 16.61 34.35 1.26
CA LEU A 39 15.54 33.78 2.08
C LEU A 39 14.28 34.65 2.07
N ASN A 40 14.43 35.97 2.08
CA ASN A 40 13.31 36.90 1.99
C ASN A 40 12.58 36.77 0.65
N VAL A 41 13.33 36.74 -0.46
CA VAL A 41 12.76 36.55 -1.80
C VAL A 41 12.09 35.19 -1.94
N ASP A 42 12.64 34.13 -1.35
CA ASP A 42 12.04 32.79 -1.38
C ASP A 42 10.66 32.78 -0.69
N LYS A 43 10.55 33.45 0.47
CA LYS A 43 9.26 33.62 1.18
C LYS A 43 8.26 34.45 0.37
N GLN A 44 8.70 35.56 -0.21
CA GLN A 44 7.83 36.40 -1.04
C GLN A 44 7.37 35.69 -2.31
N LEU A 45 8.21 34.83 -2.91
CA LEU A 45 7.78 34.00 -4.04
C LEU A 45 6.68 33.02 -3.63
N GLU A 46 6.72 32.48 -2.40
CA GLU A 46 5.64 31.66 -1.88
C GLU A 46 4.35 32.46 -1.68
N GLU A 47 4.43 33.65 -1.09
CA GLU A 47 3.29 34.57 -0.96
C GLU A 47 2.68 34.94 -2.33
N VAL A 48 3.50 35.15 -3.36
CA VAL A 48 3.04 35.37 -4.75
C VAL A 48 2.27 34.15 -5.29
N ARG A 49 2.71 32.92 -4.98
CA ARG A 49 2.00 31.70 -5.38
C ARG A 49 0.67 31.57 -4.66
N GLU A 50 0.64 31.84 -3.36
CA GLU A 50 -0.59 31.84 -2.56
C GLU A 50 -1.63 32.83 -3.10
N LEU A 51 -1.20 34.05 -3.44
CA LEU A 51 -2.07 35.05 -4.08
C LEU A 51 -2.61 34.56 -5.43
N LEU A 52 -1.77 33.91 -6.24
CA LEU A 52 -2.18 33.37 -7.53
C LEU A 52 -3.19 32.21 -7.38
N GLU A 53 -3.06 31.39 -6.33
CA GLU A 53 -4.06 30.37 -5.97
C GLU A 53 -5.38 30.99 -5.52
N GLN A 54 -5.34 32.05 -4.69
CA GLN A 54 -6.53 32.80 -4.28
C GLN A 54 -7.25 33.40 -5.48
N MET A 55 -6.53 34.03 -6.42
CA MET A 55 -7.10 34.55 -7.66
C MET A 55 -7.72 33.44 -8.53
N ASP A 56 -7.15 32.23 -8.55
CA ASP A 56 -7.72 31.06 -9.27
C ASP A 56 -9.03 30.58 -8.62
N LEU A 57 -9.14 30.63 -7.29
CA LEU A 57 -10.37 30.32 -6.57
C LEU A 57 -11.46 31.36 -6.84
N GLU A 58 -11.14 32.65 -6.71
CA GLU A 58 -12.07 33.75 -7.00
C GLU A 58 -12.58 33.70 -8.46
N ALA A 59 -11.69 33.41 -9.42
CA ALA A 59 -12.07 33.30 -10.83
C ALA A 59 -13.08 32.16 -11.10
N ARG A 60 -13.17 31.15 -10.23
CA ARG A 60 -14.19 30.08 -10.31
C ARG A 60 -15.56 30.53 -9.81
N GLU A 61 -15.63 31.59 -9.00
CA GLU A 61 -16.89 32.17 -8.52
C GLU A 61 -17.45 33.20 -9.52
N ILE A 62 -16.60 33.73 -10.42
CA ILE A 62 -17.00 34.68 -11.45
C ILE A 62 -17.97 34.04 -12.48
N PRO A 63 -19.04 34.76 -12.92
CA PRO A 63 -19.95 34.31 -13.97
C PRO A 63 -19.25 33.92 -15.28
N ILE A 64 -19.81 32.93 -15.98
CA ILE A 64 -19.21 32.36 -17.20
C ILE A 64 -18.96 33.42 -18.28
N GLN A 65 -19.79 34.46 -18.39
CA GLN A 65 -19.65 35.50 -19.40
C GLN A 65 -18.34 36.31 -19.27
N SER A 66 -17.86 36.55 -18.05
CA SER A 66 -16.64 37.32 -17.78
C SER A 66 -15.43 36.44 -17.48
N ARG A 67 -15.64 35.18 -17.07
CA ARG A 67 -14.57 34.23 -16.68
C ARG A 67 -13.47 34.05 -17.73
N ALA A 68 -13.80 34.10 -19.03
CA ALA A 68 -12.81 33.94 -20.10
C ALA A 68 -11.70 35.02 -20.05
N MET A 69 -12.04 36.27 -19.72
CA MET A 69 -11.07 37.36 -19.62
C MET A 69 -10.15 37.17 -18.41
N TYR A 70 -10.71 36.79 -17.24
CA TYR A 70 -9.94 36.53 -16.02
C TYR A 70 -9.00 35.32 -16.18
N ASN A 71 -9.46 34.25 -16.81
CA ASN A 71 -8.61 33.09 -17.12
C ASN A 71 -7.42 33.45 -18.02
N SER A 72 -7.62 34.36 -18.98
CA SER A 72 -6.53 34.85 -19.82
C SER A 72 -5.49 35.62 -19.00
N ARG A 73 -5.93 36.47 -18.06
CA ARG A 73 -5.02 37.21 -17.15
C ARG A 73 -4.27 36.26 -16.21
N LEU A 74 -4.97 35.32 -15.59
CA LEU A 74 -4.37 34.28 -14.73
C LEU A 74 -3.30 33.48 -15.46
N LYS A 75 -3.51 33.17 -16.75
CA LYS A 75 -2.50 32.50 -17.56
C LYS A 75 -1.24 33.36 -17.73
N SER A 76 -1.38 34.66 -17.95
CA SER A 76 -0.26 35.59 -18.02
C SER A 76 0.47 35.69 -16.68
N TYR A 77 -0.25 35.80 -15.56
CA TYR A 77 0.37 35.83 -14.22
C TYR A 77 1.12 34.54 -13.91
N LYS A 78 0.56 33.37 -14.25
CA LYS A 78 1.25 32.08 -14.12
C LYS A 78 2.59 32.07 -14.87
N GLN A 79 2.63 32.61 -16.08
CA GLN A 79 3.86 32.74 -16.86
C GLN A 79 4.85 33.73 -16.25
N GLU A 80 4.37 34.82 -15.67
CA GLU A 80 5.20 35.82 -14.99
C GLU A 80 5.86 35.25 -13.74
N VAL A 81 5.12 34.51 -12.90
CA VAL A 81 5.67 33.81 -11.74
C VAL A 81 6.73 32.79 -12.17
N GLU A 82 6.46 32.00 -13.22
CA GLU A 82 7.42 31.03 -13.74
C GLU A 82 8.73 31.71 -14.21
N LYS A 83 8.61 32.89 -14.83
CA LYS A 83 9.77 33.71 -15.22
C LYS A 83 10.53 34.22 -14.00
N LEU A 84 9.83 34.76 -13.00
CA LEU A 84 10.42 35.24 -11.74
C LEU A 84 11.20 34.15 -11.01
N GLU A 85 10.65 32.93 -10.97
CA GLU A 85 11.34 31.78 -10.38
C GLU A 85 12.62 31.42 -11.13
N LYS A 86 12.61 31.46 -12.47
CA LYS A 86 13.80 31.21 -13.29
C LYS A 86 14.85 32.29 -13.06
N ASP A 87 14.44 33.55 -13.02
CA ASP A 87 15.33 34.68 -12.76
C ASP A 87 15.93 34.61 -11.34
N PHE A 88 15.14 34.25 -10.33
CA PHE A 88 15.63 34.01 -8.96
C PHE A 88 16.64 32.86 -8.90
N LYS A 89 16.34 31.72 -9.52
CA LYS A 89 17.27 30.57 -9.59
C LYS A 89 18.57 30.97 -10.26
N ARG A 90 18.53 31.77 -11.35
CA ARG A 90 19.71 32.27 -12.05
C ARG A 90 20.54 33.20 -11.17
N SER A 91 19.90 34.15 -10.48
CA SER A 91 20.57 35.03 -9.50
C SER A 91 21.18 34.26 -8.33
N ARG A 92 20.59 33.13 -7.93
CA ARG A 92 21.11 32.22 -6.91
C ARG A 92 22.24 31.30 -7.40
N ILE A 93 22.33 31.00 -8.69
CA ILE A 93 23.45 30.21 -9.23
C ILE A 93 24.70 31.10 -9.41
N ALA A 94 24.54 32.38 -9.77
CA ALA A 94 25.64 33.35 -9.75
C ALA A 94 26.33 33.41 -8.37
N TYR A 95 25.56 33.23 -7.28
CA TYR A 95 26.08 33.06 -5.92
C TYR A 95 26.92 31.79 -5.73
N SER A 96 26.57 30.68 -6.38
CA SER A 96 27.31 29.43 -6.25
C SER A 96 28.68 29.47 -6.90
N ASP A 97 28.86 30.16 -8.02
CA ASP A 97 30.17 30.25 -8.67
C ASP A 97 31.13 31.18 -7.91
N GLU A 98 30.65 32.27 -7.30
CA GLU A 98 31.45 33.15 -6.45
C GLU A 98 31.90 32.45 -5.16
N VAL A 99 30.98 31.78 -4.45
CA VAL A 99 31.31 31.01 -3.22
C VAL A 99 32.19 29.79 -3.54
N ARG A 100 31.99 29.15 -4.70
CA ARG A 100 32.86 28.05 -5.16
C ARG A 100 34.25 28.55 -5.52
N ASN A 101 34.39 29.74 -6.12
CA ASN A 101 35.70 30.32 -6.39
C ASN A 101 36.42 30.74 -5.11
N GLU A 102 35.71 31.27 -4.11
CA GLU A 102 36.28 31.58 -2.79
C GLU A 102 36.68 30.31 -2.01
N LEU A 103 35.91 29.22 -2.15
CA LEU A 103 36.22 27.92 -1.53
C LEU A 103 37.36 27.16 -2.25
N LEU A 104 37.65 27.49 -3.51
CA LEU A 104 38.73 26.90 -4.32
C LEU A 104 39.98 27.81 -4.42
N GLY A 105 39.98 28.95 -3.73
CA GLY A 105 40.99 30.00 -3.84
C GLY A 105 42.21 29.89 -2.90
N ASP A 106 42.66 28.69 -2.53
CA ASP A 106 43.95 28.51 -1.83
C ASP A 106 44.69 27.27 -2.36
N GLU A 107 45.44 27.47 -3.45
CA GLU A 107 46.08 26.41 -4.25
C GLU A 107 47.22 25.66 -3.53
N ALA A 108 47.67 26.11 -2.35
CA ALA A 108 48.75 25.47 -1.61
C ALA A 108 48.28 24.37 -0.62
N SER A 109 47.00 24.38 -0.22
CA SER A 109 46.40 23.41 0.74
C SER A 109 45.49 22.36 0.07
N SER A 110 45.17 22.56 -1.20
CA SER A 110 44.21 21.75 -1.97
C SER A 110 44.69 20.32 -2.27
N SER A 111 45.99 20.12 -2.51
CA SER A 111 46.52 18.80 -2.91
C SER A 111 46.36 17.72 -1.83
N GLU A 112 46.58 18.07 -0.57
CA GLU A 112 46.51 17.13 0.55
C GLU A 112 45.06 16.79 0.93
N ASN A 113 44.17 17.79 0.93
CA ASN A 113 42.74 17.59 1.16
C ASN A 113 42.04 16.84 0.01
N GLN A 114 42.43 17.08 -1.25
CA GLN A 114 41.95 16.30 -2.39
C GLN A 114 42.39 14.83 -2.27
N ARG A 115 43.64 14.58 -1.88
CA ARG A 115 44.14 13.22 -1.65
C ARG A 115 43.38 12.52 -0.52
N ALA A 116 43.12 13.21 0.59
CA ALA A 116 42.33 12.67 1.69
C ALA A 116 40.88 12.33 1.26
N HIS A 117 40.24 13.21 0.47
CA HIS A 117 38.91 12.95 -0.07
C HIS A 117 38.86 11.77 -1.05
N LEU A 118 39.88 11.62 -1.91
CA LEU A 118 39.96 10.47 -2.82
C LEU A 118 40.13 9.17 -2.04
N LEU A 119 40.91 9.17 -0.95
CA LEU A 119 41.08 8.00 -0.09
C LEU A 119 39.78 7.64 0.64
N ASP A 120 39.06 8.61 1.22
CA ASP A 120 37.77 8.37 1.87
C ASP A 120 36.71 7.87 0.88
N ASN A 121 36.70 8.41 -0.35
CA ASN A 121 35.81 7.93 -1.41
C ASN A 121 36.13 6.49 -1.81
N THR A 122 37.43 6.18 -1.96
CA THR A 122 37.90 4.82 -2.27
C THR A 122 37.51 3.84 -1.16
N GLU A 123 37.67 4.22 0.10
CA GLU A 123 37.31 3.38 1.24
C GLU A 123 35.79 3.18 1.35
N LYS A 124 34.99 4.22 1.10
CA LYS A 124 33.52 4.11 1.02
C LYS A 124 33.09 3.18 -0.11
N LEU A 125 33.74 3.27 -1.27
CA LEU A 125 33.46 2.41 -2.40
C LEU A 125 33.82 0.95 -2.08
N GLU A 126 34.96 0.70 -1.44
CA GLU A 126 35.37 -0.64 -1.02
C GLU A 126 34.38 -1.23 0.00
N ARG A 127 33.97 -0.45 1.00
CA ARG A 127 32.94 -0.88 1.97
C ARG A 127 31.60 -1.17 1.29
N SER A 128 31.20 -0.34 0.33
CA SER A 128 29.98 -0.55 -0.45
C SER A 128 30.07 -1.83 -1.27
N SER A 129 31.20 -2.06 -1.94
CA SER A 129 31.48 -3.27 -2.71
C SER A 129 31.35 -4.53 -1.85
N ARG A 130 31.98 -4.55 -0.67
CA ARG A 130 31.89 -5.68 0.28
C ARG A 130 30.46 -5.91 0.77
N ARG A 131 29.68 -4.83 1.00
CA ARG A 131 28.26 -4.95 1.40
C ARG A 131 27.40 -5.50 0.28
N LEU A 132 27.65 -5.09 -0.98
CA LEU A 132 26.94 -5.59 -2.15
C LEU A 132 27.26 -7.07 -2.38
N GLU A 133 28.52 -7.47 -2.28
CA GLU A 133 28.94 -8.86 -2.40
C GLU A 133 28.31 -9.75 -1.32
N ALA A 134 28.32 -9.30 -0.06
CA ALA A 134 27.64 -10.01 1.03
C ALA A 134 26.12 -10.09 0.80
N GLY A 135 25.49 -9.00 0.34
CA GLY A 135 24.07 -8.99 0.01
C GLY A 135 23.71 -9.93 -1.14
N TYR A 136 24.56 -10.00 -2.16
CA TYR A 136 24.41 -10.94 -3.28
C TYR A 136 24.51 -12.39 -2.80
N GLN A 137 25.48 -12.72 -1.94
CA GLN A 137 25.60 -14.05 -1.37
C GLN A 137 24.35 -14.45 -0.57
N ILE A 138 23.85 -13.55 0.29
CA ILE A 138 22.62 -13.79 1.06
C ILE A 138 21.43 -13.99 0.13
N ALA A 139 21.33 -13.23 -0.97
CA ALA A 139 20.25 -13.39 -1.93
C ALA A 139 20.29 -14.76 -2.61
N VAL A 140 21.48 -15.25 -3.00
CA VAL A 140 21.66 -16.59 -3.59
C VAL A 140 21.32 -17.68 -2.57
N GLU A 141 21.76 -17.56 -1.32
CA GLU A 141 21.41 -18.51 -0.25
C GLU A 141 19.88 -18.53 -0.01
N THR A 142 19.24 -17.35 -0.02
CA THR A 142 17.78 -17.23 0.15
C THR A 142 17.02 -17.82 -1.04
N GLU A 143 17.54 -17.67 -2.26
CA GLU A 143 16.97 -18.32 -3.45
C GLU A 143 17.00 -19.85 -3.32
N GLN A 144 18.14 -20.42 -2.88
CA GLN A 144 18.27 -21.86 -2.66
C GLN A 144 17.29 -22.38 -1.60
N VAL A 145 17.19 -21.68 -0.47
CA VAL A 145 16.21 -22.01 0.58
C VAL A 145 14.78 -21.91 0.04
N GLY A 146 14.48 -20.88 -0.76
CA GLY A 146 13.18 -20.72 -1.42
C GLY A 146 12.84 -21.88 -2.36
N GLN A 147 13.80 -22.34 -3.16
CA GLN A 147 13.64 -23.50 -4.04
C GLN A 147 13.38 -24.78 -3.23
N GLU A 148 14.08 -24.98 -2.12
CA GLU A 148 13.84 -26.11 -1.23
C GLU A 148 12.43 -26.08 -0.62
N ILE A 149 11.98 -24.91 -0.14
CA ILE A 149 10.62 -24.73 0.38
C ILE A 149 9.57 -25.07 -0.70
N LEU A 150 9.74 -24.60 -1.94
CA LEU A 150 8.82 -24.91 -3.03
C LEU A 150 8.80 -26.42 -3.35
N SER A 151 9.96 -27.09 -3.32
CA SER A 151 10.05 -28.54 -3.49
C SER A 151 9.31 -29.31 -2.38
N ASN A 152 9.47 -28.87 -1.13
CA ASN A 152 8.79 -29.44 0.03
C ASN A 152 7.27 -29.22 -0.04
N LEU A 153 6.82 -28.01 -0.38
CA LEU A 153 5.40 -27.71 -0.57
C LEU A 153 4.77 -28.53 -1.69
N ASN A 154 5.50 -28.74 -2.80
CA ASN A 154 5.04 -29.60 -3.88
C ASN A 154 4.88 -31.05 -3.40
N SER A 155 5.87 -31.58 -2.69
CA SER A 155 5.81 -32.92 -2.10
C SER A 155 4.65 -33.07 -1.11
N ASP A 156 4.40 -32.07 -0.27
CA ASP A 156 3.29 -32.06 0.68
C ASP A 156 1.93 -31.96 -0.01
N ARG A 157 1.83 -31.16 -1.08
CA ARG A 157 0.63 -31.13 -1.94
C ARG A 157 0.31 -32.52 -2.49
N GLU A 158 1.32 -33.24 -2.98
CA GLU A 158 1.11 -34.61 -3.46
C GLU A 158 0.67 -35.56 -2.33
N LYS A 159 1.25 -35.44 -1.12
CA LYS A 159 0.81 -36.24 0.05
C LYS A 159 -0.66 -35.97 0.39
N ILE A 160 -1.09 -34.71 0.40
CA ILE A 160 -2.49 -34.32 0.64
C ILE A 160 -3.40 -34.88 -0.46
N GLN A 161 -2.97 -34.79 -1.72
CA GLN A 161 -3.73 -35.31 -2.84
C GLN A 161 -3.90 -36.84 -2.75
N ARG A 162 -2.81 -37.57 -2.44
CA ARG A 162 -2.86 -39.03 -2.21
C ARG A 162 -3.74 -39.40 -1.02
N ALA A 163 -3.74 -38.61 0.07
CA ALA A 163 -4.62 -38.82 1.21
C ALA A 163 -6.10 -38.63 0.82
N ARG A 164 -6.42 -37.56 0.09
CA ARG A 164 -7.78 -37.32 -0.42
C ARG A 164 -8.27 -38.42 -1.36
N GLU A 165 -7.42 -38.90 -2.25
CA GLU A 165 -7.73 -40.00 -3.17
C GLU A 165 -7.95 -41.33 -2.44
N ARG A 166 -7.30 -41.55 -1.30
CA ARG A 166 -7.54 -42.72 -0.43
C ARG A 166 -8.84 -42.60 0.37
N ASP A 167 -9.19 -41.40 0.82
CA ASP A 167 -10.37 -41.17 1.67
C ASP A 167 -11.68 -41.08 0.88
N PHE A 168 -11.64 -40.65 -0.39
CA PHE A 168 -12.83 -40.53 -1.25
C PHE A 168 -13.56 -41.87 -1.50
N PRO A 169 -12.87 -42.99 -1.79
CA PRO A 169 -13.49 -44.30 -1.89
C PRO A 169 -14.08 -44.79 -0.57
N ALA A 170 -13.37 -44.58 0.55
CA ALA A 170 -13.83 -44.98 1.89
C ALA A 170 -15.10 -44.23 2.29
N PHE A 171 -15.16 -42.92 2.02
CA PHE A 171 -16.34 -42.08 2.25
C PHE A 171 -17.54 -42.51 1.37
N ARG A 172 -17.30 -42.88 0.11
CA ARG A 172 -18.36 -43.44 -0.77
C ARG A 172 -18.92 -44.76 -0.24
N VAL A 173 -18.08 -45.65 0.29
CA VAL A 173 -18.52 -46.92 0.89
C VAL A 173 -19.36 -46.67 2.13
N LEU A 174 -18.97 -45.71 2.98
CA LEU A 174 -19.72 -45.34 4.19
C LEU A 174 -21.09 -44.75 3.85
N ILE A 175 -21.19 -43.84 2.89
CA ILE A 175 -22.49 -43.27 2.44
C ILE A 175 -23.41 -44.38 1.91
N ARG A 176 -22.88 -45.32 1.13
CA ARG A 176 -23.65 -46.44 0.60
C ARG A 176 -24.13 -47.39 1.71
N ALA A 177 -23.31 -47.60 2.75
CA ALA A 177 -23.67 -48.41 3.90
C ALA A 177 -24.75 -47.74 4.77
N VAL A 178 -24.61 -46.44 5.06
CA VAL A 178 -25.57 -45.66 5.86
C VAL A 178 -26.92 -45.50 5.16
N GLY A 179 -26.93 -45.25 3.85
CA GLY A 179 -28.17 -45.15 3.06
C GLY A 179 -28.99 -46.44 3.06
N ARG A 180 -28.37 -47.57 3.37
CA ARG A 180 -29.04 -48.87 3.38
C ARG A 180 -29.58 -49.30 4.74
N ALA A 181 -29.08 -48.69 5.82
CA ALA A 181 -29.58 -48.91 7.18
C ALA A 181 -30.88 -48.12 7.49
N ARG A 182 -31.28 -47.15 6.63
CA ARG A 182 -32.35 -46.17 6.91
C ARG A 182 -33.72 -46.47 6.25
N ARG A 183 -34.03 -47.73 5.94
CA ARG A 183 -35.38 -48.14 5.47
C ARG A 183 -36.12 -48.94 6.53
N PRO A 184 -37.11 -48.36 7.24
CA PRO A 184 -38.00 -49.14 8.11
C PRO A 184 -39.08 -49.85 7.28
N SER A 185 -39.23 -51.15 7.53
CA SER A 185 -40.22 -52.06 6.95
C SER A 185 -41.47 -52.15 7.84
N LEU A 186 -42.65 -51.74 7.37
CA LEU A 186 -43.98 -52.14 7.90
C LEU A 186 -45.02 -52.03 6.75
N LEU A 187 -45.33 -53.11 6.03
CA LEU A 187 -46.38 -54.14 6.24
C LEU A 187 -47.83 -53.70 5.94
N THR A 188 -48.34 -54.18 4.81
CA THR A 188 -49.72 -54.16 4.33
C THR A 188 -50.38 -55.54 4.51
N ARG A 189 -51.67 -55.58 4.88
CA ARG A 189 -52.64 -56.69 4.72
C ARG A 189 -54.02 -56.01 4.62
N SER A 190 -54.98 -56.31 3.76
CA SER A 190 -55.18 -57.22 2.63
C SER A 190 -56.60 -56.89 2.08
N LEU A 191 -56.86 -56.98 0.76
CA LEU A 191 -58.07 -57.57 0.11
C LEU A 191 -58.28 -57.08 -1.37
N LEU A 192 -57.87 -57.97 -2.29
CA LEU A 192 -58.30 -58.33 -3.67
C LEU A 192 -59.67 -57.84 -4.23
N PRO A 193 -60.03 -58.11 -5.53
CA PRO A 193 -59.33 -58.01 -6.84
C PRO A 193 -60.23 -57.35 -7.94
N LEU A 194 -59.84 -57.04 -9.19
CA LEU A 194 -59.81 -57.89 -10.41
C LEU A 194 -59.69 -56.97 -11.65
N GLY A 195 -59.01 -57.39 -12.73
CA GLY A 195 -59.06 -56.77 -14.07
C GLY A 195 -57.69 -56.38 -14.66
N THR A 196 -56.90 -57.34 -15.18
CA THR A 196 -56.76 -57.75 -16.60
C THR A 196 -55.86 -56.87 -17.50
N HIS A 197 -54.71 -57.47 -17.84
CA HIS A 197 -53.84 -57.37 -19.03
C HIS A 197 -52.78 -56.24 -19.20
N SER A 198 -51.58 -56.72 -19.59
CA SER A 198 -50.21 -56.15 -19.73
C SER A 198 -49.81 -56.09 -21.23
N PRO A 199 -48.59 -55.71 -21.71
CA PRO A 199 -47.32 -55.28 -21.07
C PRO A 199 -46.66 -54.01 -21.73
N GLY A 200 -45.53 -53.42 -21.32
CA GLY A 200 -44.53 -53.69 -20.29
C GLY A 200 -43.47 -52.56 -20.25
N SER A 201 -42.78 -52.40 -19.13
CA SER A 201 -41.59 -51.55 -19.01
C SER A 201 -40.65 -52.05 -17.89
N LEU A 202 -39.36 -51.81 -18.11
CA LEU A 202 -38.18 -52.31 -17.39
C LEU A 202 -38.04 -51.79 -15.95
N SER A 203 -37.45 -52.60 -15.04
CA SER A 203 -36.59 -52.10 -13.94
C SER A 203 -35.84 -53.21 -13.16
N PRO A 204 -34.72 -52.87 -12.46
CA PRO A 204 -33.66 -53.83 -12.11
C PRO A 204 -33.38 -54.06 -10.60
N SER A 205 -32.99 -55.30 -10.29
CA SER A 205 -31.97 -55.83 -9.34
C SER A 205 -31.68 -55.25 -7.93
N HIS A 206 -31.45 -56.18 -6.99
CA HIS A 206 -31.27 -56.07 -5.53
C HIS A 206 -29.93 -56.70 -5.06
N LEU A 207 -29.13 -56.12 -4.12
CA LEU A 207 -28.20 -56.81 -3.13
C LEU A 207 -27.35 -55.84 -2.22
N PRO A 208 -26.82 -56.18 -1.00
CA PRO A 208 -26.86 -55.57 0.39
C PRO A 208 -25.69 -54.58 0.74
N PRO A 209 -25.58 -54.00 1.98
CA PRO A 209 -24.43 -53.17 2.42
C PRO A 209 -23.44 -53.89 3.38
N PRO A 210 -22.19 -53.39 3.54
CA PRO A 210 -21.15 -53.93 4.43
C PRO A 210 -21.09 -53.27 5.84
N PRO A 211 -20.33 -53.84 6.83
CA PRO A 211 -20.35 -53.46 8.24
C PRO A 211 -19.38 -52.31 8.63
N PRO A 212 -19.50 -51.71 9.84
CA PRO A 212 -18.75 -50.51 10.23
C PRO A 212 -17.35 -50.78 10.82
N PRO A 213 -16.42 -49.81 10.75
CA PRO A 213 -15.02 -49.95 11.17
C PRO A 213 -14.79 -49.75 12.67
N THR A 214 -13.82 -50.50 13.20
CA THR A 214 -13.46 -50.64 14.63
C THR A 214 -12.08 -50.03 14.92
N ASP A 215 -11.91 -48.72 14.74
CA ASP A 215 -10.63 -48.06 15.06
C ASP A 215 -10.76 -47.03 16.21
N PRO A 216 -10.04 -47.23 17.34
CA PRO A 216 -10.22 -46.43 18.57
C PRO A 216 -9.77 -44.96 18.44
N LYS A 217 -8.98 -44.62 17.41
CA LYS A 217 -8.53 -43.24 17.17
C LYS A 217 -9.65 -42.32 16.67
N SER A 218 -10.61 -42.86 15.90
CA SER A 218 -11.78 -42.08 15.47
C SER A 218 -12.74 -41.74 16.62
N LEU A 219 -12.78 -42.57 17.67
CA LEU A 219 -13.57 -42.28 18.88
C LEU A 219 -12.94 -41.16 19.74
N ALA A 220 -11.60 -41.06 19.77
CA ALA A 220 -10.91 -40.01 20.52
C ALA A 220 -11.16 -38.60 19.93
N MET A 221 -11.24 -38.48 18.60
CA MET A 221 -11.47 -37.20 17.92
C MET A 221 -12.91 -36.68 18.12
N LEU A 222 -13.89 -37.58 18.29
CA LEU A 222 -15.27 -37.20 18.59
C LEU A 222 -15.45 -36.76 20.06
N LEU A 223 -14.69 -37.32 21.00
CA LEU A 223 -14.75 -36.94 22.41
C LEU A 223 -14.10 -35.57 22.69
N SER A 224 -13.02 -35.21 21.97
CA SER A 224 -12.38 -33.89 22.12
C SER A 224 -13.26 -32.74 21.62
N LEU A 225 -14.14 -32.99 20.65
CA LEU A 225 -15.03 -31.96 20.10
C LEU A 225 -16.18 -31.59 21.05
N PHE A 226 -16.58 -32.50 21.95
CA PHE A 226 -17.66 -32.25 22.91
C PHE A 226 -17.22 -31.51 24.19
N HIS A 227 -15.92 -31.47 24.51
CA HIS A 227 -15.45 -30.75 25.71
C HIS A 227 -15.30 -29.25 25.50
N THR A 228 -14.96 -28.81 24.29
CA THR A 228 -14.67 -27.40 23.98
C THR A 228 -15.92 -26.50 23.99
N ASP A 229 -17.10 -27.06 23.72
CA ASP A 229 -18.37 -26.30 23.75
C ASP A 229 -18.92 -26.09 25.17
N ARG A 230 -18.43 -26.83 26.17
CA ARG A 230 -18.90 -26.70 27.56
C ARG A 230 -18.25 -25.53 28.33
N GLU A 231 -17.10 -25.04 27.89
CA GLU A 231 -16.40 -23.93 28.57
C GLU A 231 -16.89 -22.52 28.17
N ARG A 232 -17.52 -22.37 26.99
CA ARG A 232 -18.03 -21.05 26.52
C ARG A 232 -19.36 -20.61 27.14
N ALA A 233 -20.05 -21.48 27.88
CA ALA A 233 -21.36 -21.18 28.47
C ALA A 233 -21.32 -20.64 29.91
N ASN A 234 -20.15 -20.54 30.56
CA ASN A 234 -20.07 -20.27 32.00
C ASN A 234 -19.49 -18.89 32.41
N THR A 235 -19.17 -18.01 31.46
CA THR A 235 -18.54 -16.69 31.73
C THR A 235 -19.48 -15.48 31.65
N GLY A 236 -20.80 -15.70 31.64
CA GLY A 236 -21.82 -14.67 31.38
C GLY A 236 -22.77 -14.30 32.53
N ARG A 237 -22.37 -14.39 33.82
CA ARG A 237 -23.17 -13.87 34.95
C ARG A 237 -22.28 -13.25 36.03
N GLY A 238 -22.33 -11.93 36.19
CA GLY A 238 -21.72 -11.26 37.35
C GLY A 238 -21.48 -9.76 37.20
N ALA A 239 -22.53 -8.96 36.96
CA ALA A 239 -22.48 -7.51 37.18
C ALA A 239 -22.80 -7.21 38.67
N ARG A 240 -21.92 -6.50 39.39
CA ARG A 240 -22.26 -5.71 40.58
C ARG A 240 -21.46 -4.40 40.65
N LEU A 241 -22.19 -3.39 41.14
CA LEU A 241 -22.03 -1.93 41.22
C LEU A 241 -20.78 -1.38 41.97
N PRO A 242 -20.51 -0.07 41.86
CA PRO A 242 -19.29 0.59 42.35
C PRO A 242 -19.39 1.02 43.83
N THR A 243 -18.25 1.07 44.51
CA THR A 243 -18.08 1.70 45.83
C THR A 243 -16.94 2.71 45.76
N ALA A 244 -17.24 3.97 46.10
CA ALA A 244 -16.27 5.00 46.45
C ALA A 244 -16.21 5.14 48.00
N PRO A 245 -15.48 6.12 48.57
CA PRO A 245 -14.09 6.04 49.02
C PRO A 245 -13.96 6.16 50.56
N SER A 246 -12.75 5.95 51.09
CA SER A 246 -12.27 6.52 52.36
C SER A 246 -10.75 6.67 52.30
#